data_AF-A0A1F4AWR6-F1
#
_entry.id   AF-A0A1F4AWR6-F1
#
_cell.length_a   1.000
_cell.length_b   1.000
_cell.length_c   1.000
_cell.angle_alpha   90.00
_cell.angle_beta   90.00
_cell.angle_gamma   90.00
#
_symmetry.space_group_name_H-M   'P 1'
#
loop_
_entity.id
_entity.type
_entity.pdbx_description
1 polymer ?
#
loop_
_entity_poly.entity_id
_entity_poly.type
_entity_poly.pdbx_seq_one_letter_code
_entity_poly.pdbx_strand_id
1 'polypeptide(L)' 'MFKHILIPTDGSAVGKRAAKAGIALARRLGAKVTAYCARKFPHFVDTRQVEFSSMMINKLTGVRM' A
#
# COMPACT_ATOMS: atom_id res chain seq x y z
N MET A 1 -9.93 21.89 4.18
CA MET A 1 -10.67 20.68 3.72
C MET A 1 -9.67 19.64 3.21
N PHE A 2 -9.89 18.35 3.46
CA PHE A 2 -8.97 17.27 3.07
C PHE A 2 -8.79 17.19 1.55
N LYS A 3 -7.54 17.26 1.09
CA LYS A 3 -7.14 17.13 -0.33
C LYS A 3 -6.58 15.74 -0.66
N HIS A 4 -6.15 15.01 0.37
CA HIS A 4 -5.60 13.66 0.27
C HIS A 4 -6.03 12.87 1.51
N ILE A 5 -6.63 11.70 1.30
CA ILE A 5 -7.17 10.85 2.36
C ILE A 5 -6.40 9.52 2.36
N LEU A 6 -5.81 9.17 3.51
CA LEU A 6 -5.25 7.84 3.74
C LEU A 6 -6.37 6.91 4.23
N ILE A 7 -6.53 5.77 3.57
CA ILE A 7 -7.49 4.73 3.95
C ILE A 7 -6.72 3.49 4.40
N PRO A 8 -6.52 3.30 5.72
CA PRO A 8 -5.98 2.07 6.25
C PRO A 8 -7.03 0.95 6.22
N THR A 9 -6.61 -0.27 5.90
CA THR A 9 -7.44 -1.46 6.03
C THR A 9 -6.61 -2.66 6.49
N ASP A 10 -7.16 -3.42 7.43
CA ASP A 10 -6.64 -4.70 7.90
C ASP A 10 -7.25 -5.90 7.13
N GLY A 11 -8.12 -5.63 6.14
CA GLY A 11 -8.81 -6.64 5.35
C GLY A 11 -10.03 -7.27 6.04
N SER A 12 -10.34 -6.90 7.28
CA SER A 12 -11.53 -7.38 8.00
C SER A 12 -12.83 -6.92 7.32
N ALA A 13 -13.96 -7.57 7.62
CA ALA A 13 -15.26 -7.17 7.08
C ALA A 13 -15.66 -5.73 7.51
N VAL A 14 -15.25 -5.31 8.71
CA VAL A 14 -15.44 -3.93 9.19
C VAL A 14 -14.50 -2.98 8.45
N GLY A 15 -13.22 -3.32 8.32
CA GLY A 15 -12.23 -2.52 7.58
C GLY A 15 -12.63 -2.31 6.12
N LYS A 16 -13.18 -3.32 5.45
CA LYS A 16 -13.74 -3.20 4.09
C LYS A 16 -14.91 -2.22 4.00
N ARG A 17 -15.81 -2.20 5.01
CA ARG A 17 -16.92 -1.24 5.06
C ARG A 17 -16.42 0.18 5.30
N ALA A 18 -15.46 0.36 6.21
CA ALA A 18 -14.81 1.65 6.46
C ALA A 18 -14.10 2.17 5.20
N ALA A 19 -13.37 1.32 4.48
CA ALA A 19 -12.71 1.67 3.24
C ALA A 19 -13.70 2.17 2.17
N LYS A 20 -14.85 1.49 2.01
CA LYS A 20 -15.92 1.93 1.09
C LYS A 20 -16.45 3.33 1.46
N ALA A 21 -16.69 3.58 2.74
CA ALA A 21 -17.15 4.89 3.22
C ALA A 21 -16.10 5.98 2.97
N GLY A 22 -14.82 5.70 3.24
CA GLY A 22 -13.72 6.62 2.99
C GLY A 22 -13.55 6.99 1.51
N ILE A 23 -13.70 6.01 0.61
CA ILE A 23 -13.68 6.26 -0.84
C ILE A 23 -14.85 7.15 -1.26
N ALA A 24 -16.06 6.89 -0.73
CA ALA A 24 -17.23 7.72 -1.02
C ALA A 24 -17.05 9.17 -0.56
N LEU A 25 -16.43 9.38 0.62
CA LEU A 25 -16.07 10.70 1.12
C LEU A 25 -15.05 11.39 0.21
N ALA A 26 -13.97 10.70 -0.15
CA ALA A 26 -12.93 11.26 -1.02
C ALA A 26 -13.49 11.73 -2.37
N ARG A 27 -14.40 10.94 -2.95
CA ARG A 27 -15.11 11.29 -4.20
C ARG A 27 -15.94 12.57 -4.05
N ARG A 28 -16.67 12.73 -2.95
CA ARG A 28 -17.46 13.95 -2.66
C ARG A 28 -16.58 15.19 -2.49
N LEU A 29 -15.36 15.00 -1.98
CA LEU A 29 -14.42 16.10 -1.71
C LEU A 29 -13.48 16.40 -2.89
N GLY A 30 -13.50 15.60 -3.97
CA GLY A 30 -12.48 15.68 -5.03
C GLY A 30 -11.06 15.41 -4.49
N ALA A 31 -10.94 14.57 -3.47
CA ALA A 31 -9.68 14.28 -2.79
C ALA A 31 -8.98 13.05 -3.40
N LYS A 32 -7.64 13.07 -3.39
CA LYS A 32 -6.82 11.88 -3.70
C LYS A 32 -6.97 10.84 -2.59
N VAL A 33 -6.77 9.57 -2.92
CA VAL A 33 -6.80 8.45 -1.97
C VAL A 33 -5.49 7.69 -2.03
N THR A 34 -4.90 7.42 -0.86
CA THR A 34 -3.86 6.39 -0.68
C THR A 34 -4.47 5.25 0.13
N ALA A 35 -4.43 4.04 -0.39
CA ALA A 35 -4.81 2.83 0.36
C ALA A 35 -3.58 2.23 1.04
N TYR A 36 -3.72 1.81 2.30
CA TYR A 36 -2.62 1.23 3.07
C TYR A 36 -3.09 -0.01 3.84
N CYS A 37 -2.24 -1.04 3.87
CA CYS A 37 -2.48 -2.26 4.63
C CYS A 37 -1.16 -2.68 5.27
N ALA A 38 -1.11 -2.66 6.61
CA ALA A 38 0.03 -3.18 7.35
C ALA A 38 -0.17 -4.69 7.57
N ARG A 39 0.83 -5.50 7.22
CA ARG A 39 0.87 -6.91 7.56
C ARG A 39 2.05 -7.17 8.47
N LYS A 40 1.79 -7.83 9.60
CA LYS A 40 2.86 -8.38 10.41
C LYS A 40 3.54 -9.47 9.58
N PHE A 41 4.76 -9.21 9.13
CA PHE A 41 5.61 -10.30 8.63
C PHE A 41 5.85 -11.25 9.80
N PRO A 42 5.79 -12.58 9.60
CA PRO A 42 6.20 -13.52 10.63
C PRO A 42 7.61 -13.12 11.07
N HIS A 43 7.83 -13.17 12.39
CA HIS A 43 9.08 -12.81 13.03
C HIS A 43 10.26 -13.35 12.21
N PHE A 44 11.02 -12.46 11.58
CA PHE A 44 12.31 -12.80 11.02
C PHE A 44 13.15 -13.32 12.19
N VAL A 45 13.42 -14.62 12.21
CA VAL A 45 14.58 -15.14 12.94
C VAL A 45 15.79 -14.59 12.21
N ASP A 46 16.40 -13.58 12.81
CA ASP A 46 17.62 -12.90 12.34
C ASP A 46 18.75 -13.94 12.16
N THR A 47 19.56 -13.95 11.09
CA THR A 47 20.70 -13.02 11.01
C THR A 47 21.40 -12.85 9.67
N ARG A 48 21.00 -13.47 8.54
CA ARG A 48 21.72 -13.30 7.25
C ARG A 48 20.78 -13.50 6.05
N GLN A 49 20.91 -12.66 5.03
CA GLN A 49 20.14 -12.64 3.78
C GLN A 49 18.70 -12.09 3.86
N VAL A 50 18.60 -10.76 3.85
CA VAL A 50 17.78 -10.14 2.79
C VAL A 50 18.77 -9.50 1.84
N GLU A 51 19.31 -10.30 0.92
CA GLU A 51 19.91 -9.80 -0.31
C GLU A 51 18.83 -8.96 -0.99
N PHE A 52 19.00 -7.64 -0.97
CA PHE A 52 18.26 -6.75 -1.86
C PHE A 52 18.59 -7.17 -3.28
N SER A 53 17.76 -8.04 -3.84
CA SER A 53 17.84 -8.40 -5.24
C SER A 53 17.48 -7.16 -6.06
N SER A 54 18.51 -6.37 -6.38
CA SER A 54 18.58 -5.44 -7.50
C SER A 54 18.32 -6.12 -8.86
N MET A 55 18.03 -7.42 -8.86
CA MET A 55 17.82 -8.26 -10.04
C MET A 55 16.40 -8.18 -10.63
N MET A 56 15.46 -7.44 -10.00
CA MET A 56 14.10 -7.24 -10.55
C MET A 56 13.80 -5.83 -11.07
N ILE A 57 14.79 -4.93 -11.12
CA ILE A 57 14.65 -3.63 -11.81
C ILE A 57 15.28 -3.67 -13.22
N ASN A 58 16.37 -4.41 -13.43
CA ASN A 58 17.10 -4.36 -14.71
C ASN A 58 16.68 -5.39 -15.79
N LYS A 59 15.59 -6.14 -15.62
CA LYS A 59 15.16 -7.16 -16.61
C LYS A 59 13.77 -6.95 -17.23
N LEU A 60 13.06 -5.87 -16.87
CA LEU A 60 11.72 -5.56 -17.40
C LEU A 60 11.61 -4.19 -18.10
N THR A 61 12.65 -3.37 -18.08
CA THR A 61 12.74 -2.16 -18.90
C THR A 61 13.89 -2.30 -19.88
N GLY A 62 13.60 -2.76 -21.10
CA GLY A 62 14.50 -2.68 -22.25
C GLY A 62 14.75 -1.23 -22.68
N VAL A 63 15.23 -0.39 -21.77
CA VAL A 63 15.59 1.01 -22.03
C VAL A 63 17.04 1.18 -21.63
N ARG A 64 17.91 1.31 -22.64
CA ARG A 64 19.25 1.89 -22.48
C ARG A 64 19.08 3.39 -22.28
N MET A 65 19.49 3.89 -21.12
CA MET A 65 20.34 5.07 -20.91
C MET A 65 20.62 5.23 -19.43
#